data_AF-A0A353RHD1-F1
#
_entry.id   AF-A0A353RHD1-F1
#
_cell.length_a   1.000
_cell.length_b   1.000
_cell.length_c   1.000
_cell.angle_alpha   90.00
_cell.angle_beta   90.00
_cell.angle_gamma   90.00
#
_symmetry.space_group_name_H-M   'P 1'
#
loop_
_entity.id
_entity.type
_entity.pdbx_description
1 polymer ?
#
loop_
_entity_poly.entity_id
_entity_poly.type
_entity_poly.pdbx_seq_one_letter_code
_entity_poly.pdbx_strand_id
1 'polypeptide(L)'
;FMLTPGANNGLGIRTPLEGDAAYVGMELQILDNDAPVYEKLQVYQYHGSVYGVIPAKRGFLKPTGEWNYQEVIADGDHIKVILNGTTILDGNIREASKNGTVDQRDHPGLLNKTGHIGFLGHGSKVMFRNIRIREL
;
A
#
# COMPACT_ATOMS: atom_id res chain seq x y z
N PHE A 1 8.96 -5.98 -6.57
CA PHE A 1 8.39 -7.21 -5.98
C PHE A 1 7.90 -8.13 -7.10
N MET A 2 7.60 -9.39 -6.79
CA MET A 2 7.00 -10.35 -7.72
C MET A 2 5.86 -11.08 -7.01
N LEU A 3 4.71 -11.13 -7.68
CA LEU A 3 3.47 -11.74 -7.16
C LEU A 3 3.29 -13.15 -7.71
N THR A 4 2.69 -14.02 -6.90
CA THR A 4 2.03 -15.26 -7.37
C THR A 4 0.54 -14.99 -7.60
N PRO A 5 -0.18 -15.86 -8.34
CA PRO A 5 -1.64 -15.74 -8.50
C PRO A 5 -2.37 -15.58 -7.17
N GLY A 6 -3.22 -14.56 -7.08
CA GLY A 6 -4.00 -14.24 -5.88
C GLY A 6 -3.17 -13.78 -4.69
N ALA A 7 -1.93 -13.34 -4.90
CA ALA A 7 -1.09 -12.85 -3.79
C ALA A 7 -1.66 -11.56 -3.17
N ASN A 8 -1.58 -11.49 -1.85
CA ASN A 8 -1.93 -10.35 -1.01
C ASN A 8 -0.86 -10.15 0.07
N ASN A 9 -0.38 -8.91 0.17
CA ASN A 9 0.61 -8.43 1.11
C ASN A 9 0.43 -6.91 1.26
N GLY A 10 1.17 -6.27 2.16
CA GLY A 10 1.16 -4.83 2.33
C GLY A 10 2.57 -4.30 2.51
N LEU A 11 2.81 -3.05 2.11
CA LEU A 11 3.95 -2.27 2.57
C LEU A 11 3.48 -1.36 3.69
N GLY A 12 3.86 -1.72 4.92
CA GLY A 12 3.68 -0.87 6.09
C GLY A 12 4.68 0.28 6.07
N ILE A 13 4.19 1.49 6.29
CA ILE A 13 4.98 2.70 6.51
C ILE A 13 4.56 3.35 7.83
N ARG A 14 5.55 3.80 8.61
CA ARG A 14 5.34 4.36 9.97
C ARG A 14 4.56 3.39 10.87
N THR A 15 4.79 2.10 10.68
CA THR A 15 4.09 1.03 11.37
C THR A 15 4.73 0.77 12.74
N PRO A 16 3.96 0.65 13.83
CA PRO A 16 4.48 0.20 15.13
C PRO A 16 4.87 -1.29 15.10
N LEU A 17 5.57 -1.77 16.13
CA LEU A 17 5.96 -3.19 16.22
C LEU A 17 4.79 -4.13 16.55
N GLU A 18 3.71 -3.60 17.11
CA GLU A 18 2.56 -4.37 17.59
C GLU A 18 1.24 -3.76 17.07
N GLY A 19 0.20 -4.58 17.02
CA GLY A 19 -1.12 -4.20 16.55
C GLY A 19 -1.36 -4.52 15.07
N ASP A 20 -2.57 -4.23 14.60
CA ASP A 20 -2.93 -4.42 13.19
C ASP A 20 -2.31 -3.32 12.33
N ALA A 21 -1.24 -3.66 11.63
CA ALA A 21 -0.44 -2.73 10.85
C ALA A 21 -1.23 -1.95 9.78
N ALA A 22 -2.37 -2.47 9.31
CA ALA A 22 -3.23 -1.77 8.37
C ALA A 22 -3.91 -0.54 8.97
N TYR A 23 -4.17 -0.55 10.28
CA TYR A 23 -4.90 0.53 11.00
C TYR A 23 -4.00 1.32 11.95
N VAL A 24 -3.13 0.64 12.72
CA VAL A 24 -2.22 1.30 13.68
C VAL A 24 -0.93 1.78 13.03
N GLY A 25 -0.64 1.32 11.81
CA GLY A 25 0.34 1.89 10.90
C GLY A 25 -0.36 2.53 9.70
N MET A 26 0.34 2.56 8.57
CA MET A 26 -0.27 2.89 7.28
C MET A 26 0.16 1.84 6.26
N GLU A 27 -0.81 1.18 5.63
CA GLU A 27 -0.56 0.15 4.63
C GLU A 27 -0.70 0.71 3.22
N LEU A 28 0.30 0.44 2.40
CA LEU A 28 0.21 0.53 0.94
C LEU A 28 0.03 -0.87 0.36
N GLN A 29 -1.11 -1.08 -0.30
CA GLN A 29 -1.53 -2.41 -0.74
C GLN A 29 -0.56 -3.05 -1.75
N ILE A 30 -0.22 -4.33 -1.57
CA ILE A 30 0.52 -5.17 -2.53
C ILE A 30 -0.34 -6.38 -2.91
N LEU A 31 -1.04 -6.27 -4.05
CA LEU A 31 -2.11 -7.21 -4.41
C LEU A 31 -2.05 -7.61 -5.88
N ASP A 32 -2.36 -8.87 -6.16
CA ASP A 32 -2.71 -9.34 -7.50
C ASP A 32 -4.14 -8.92 -7.87
N ASN A 33 -4.31 -7.66 -8.27
CA ASN A 33 -5.60 -6.99 -8.44
C ASN A 33 -6.63 -7.75 -9.30
N ASP A 34 -6.16 -8.49 -10.30
CA ASP A 34 -7.01 -9.10 -11.32
C ASP A 34 -7.32 -10.57 -11.02
N ALA A 35 -6.89 -11.08 -9.86
CA ALA A 35 -7.27 -12.39 -9.38
C ALA A 35 -8.80 -12.45 -9.12
N PRO A 36 -9.50 -13.50 -9.54
CA PRO A 36 -10.96 -13.61 -9.38
C PRO A 36 -11.47 -13.43 -7.95
N VAL A 37 -10.68 -13.81 -6.94
CA VAL A 37 -11.04 -13.64 -5.52
C VAL A 37 -11.18 -12.17 -5.09
N TYR A 38 -10.61 -11.24 -5.86
CA TYR A 38 -10.62 -9.80 -5.57
C TYR A 38 -11.54 -8.98 -6.50
N GLU A 39 -12.43 -9.65 -7.25
CA GLU A 39 -13.36 -9.01 -8.19
C GLU A 39 -14.29 -7.96 -7.56
N LYS A 40 -14.60 -8.12 -6.26
CA LYS A 40 -15.58 -7.33 -5.51
C LYS A 40 -14.96 -6.42 -4.45
N LEU A 41 -13.64 -6.25 -4.48
CA LEU A 41 -12.98 -5.32 -3.58
C LEU A 41 -13.42 -3.87 -3.86
N GLN A 42 -13.43 -3.07 -2.82
CA GLN A 42 -13.61 -1.63 -2.95
C GLN A 42 -12.36 -0.99 -3.55
N VAL A 43 -12.54 0.16 -4.20
CA VAL A 43 -11.46 0.83 -4.95
C VAL A 43 -10.22 1.13 -4.09
N TYR A 44 -10.38 1.41 -2.80
CA TYR A 44 -9.31 1.68 -1.85
C TYR A 44 -8.57 0.44 -1.34
N GLN A 45 -8.99 -0.77 -1.74
CA GLN A 45 -8.39 -2.03 -1.31
C GLN A 45 -7.46 -2.63 -2.36
N TYR A 46 -7.38 -2.03 -3.56
CA TYR A 46 -6.51 -2.50 -4.65
C TYR A 46 -5.08 -1.97 -4.53
N HIS A 47 -4.15 -2.65 -5.21
CA HIS A 47 -2.71 -2.39 -5.20
C HIS A 47 -2.35 -0.92 -5.34
N GLY A 48 -1.39 -0.48 -4.53
CA GLY A 48 -0.86 0.88 -4.50
C GLY A 48 -1.71 1.86 -3.71
N SER A 49 -2.95 1.51 -3.33
CA SER A 49 -3.80 2.36 -2.49
C SER A 49 -3.20 2.50 -1.10
N VAL A 50 -3.41 3.67 -0.47
CA VAL A 50 -3.35 3.77 0.98
C VAL A 50 -4.61 3.09 1.50
N TYR A 51 -4.47 1.92 2.11
CA TYR A 51 -5.59 1.03 2.41
C TYR A 51 -6.66 1.76 3.24
N GLY A 52 -7.89 1.80 2.74
CA GLY A 52 -9.02 2.43 3.43
C GLY A 52 -9.08 3.97 3.30
N VAL A 53 -8.09 4.62 2.69
CA VAL A 53 -7.93 6.08 2.72
C VAL A 53 -7.86 6.71 1.33
N ILE A 54 -6.90 6.30 0.49
CA ILE A 54 -6.67 6.90 -0.83
C ILE A 54 -6.61 5.80 -1.89
N PRO A 55 -7.59 5.71 -2.80
CA PRO A 55 -7.55 4.74 -3.88
C PRO A 55 -6.46 5.08 -4.89
N ALA A 56 -5.68 4.08 -5.31
CA ALA A 56 -4.73 4.21 -6.40
C ALA A 56 -5.38 3.93 -7.77
N LYS A 57 -4.78 4.47 -8.82
CA LYS A 57 -5.09 4.11 -10.21
C LYS A 57 -4.76 2.64 -10.45
N ARG A 58 -5.74 1.87 -10.94
CA ARG A 58 -5.55 0.47 -11.34
C ARG A 58 -4.70 0.33 -12.61
N GLY A 59 -4.07 -0.83 -12.74
CA GLY A 59 -3.25 -1.22 -13.89
C GLY A 59 -1.75 -1.18 -13.57
N PHE A 60 -0.93 -1.24 -14.63
CA PHE A 60 0.55 -1.14 -14.59
C PHE A 60 1.29 -2.26 -13.86
N LEU A 61 0.60 -3.17 -13.16
CA LEU A 61 1.16 -4.44 -12.73
C LEU A 61 1.56 -5.27 -13.94
N LYS A 62 2.73 -5.89 -13.85
CA LYS A 62 3.11 -6.97 -14.77
C LYS A 62 2.39 -8.26 -14.39
N PRO A 63 2.26 -9.22 -15.33
CA PRO A 63 1.73 -10.54 -15.02
C PRO A 63 2.40 -11.20 -13.81
N THR A 64 1.66 -12.05 -13.10
CA THR A 64 2.21 -12.84 -11.99
C THR A 64 3.40 -13.67 -12.44
N GLY A 65 4.44 -13.76 -11.62
CA GLY A 65 5.73 -14.36 -12.00
C GLY A 65 6.72 -13.40 -12.67
N GLU A 66 6.33 -12.15 -12.91
CA GLU A 66 7.25 -11.09 -13.36
C GLU A 66 7.61 -10.10 -12.24
N TRP A 67 8.79 -9.49 -12.38
CA TRP A 67 9.27 -8.48 -11.44
C TRP A 67 8.71 -7.10 -11.74
N ASN A 68 7.92 -6.60 -10.79
CA ASN A 68 7.49 -5.20 -10.70
C ASN A 68 8.54 -4.35 -9.96
N TYR A 69 8.68 -3.10 -10.37
CA TYR A 69 9.39 -2.06 -9.64
C TYR A 69 8.38 -1.09 -9.03
N GLN A 70 8.52 -0.81 -7.72
CA GLN A 70 7.70 0.17 -7.02
C GLN A 70 8.60 1.09 -6.22
N GLU A 71 8.35 2.39 -6.35
CA GLU A 71 8.94 3.44 -5.53
C GLU A 71 7.83 4.11 -4.73
N VAL A 72 8.10 4.36 -3.46
CA VAL A 72 7.19 5.04 -2.54
C VAL A 72 7.92 6.21 -1.94
N ILE A 73 7.29 7.38 -1.99
CA ILE A 73 7.76 8.61 -1.36
C ILE A 73 6.71 8.97 -0.31
N ALA A 74 7.13 9.01 0.95
CA ALA A 74 6.29 9.36 2.08
C ALA A 74 6.83 10.61 2.78
N ASP A 75 6.54 11.77 2.20
CA ASP A 75 7.03 13.09 2.63
C ASP A 75 5.96 13.81 3.45
N GLY A 76 6.14 13.88 4.76
CA GLY A 76 5.13 14.44 5.67
C GLY A 76 3.78 13.72 5.52
N ASP A 77 2.73 14.45 5.16
CA ASP A 77 1.40 13.87 4.89
C ASP A 77 1.19 13.52 3.41
N HIS A 78 2.18 13.76 2.55
CA HIS A 78 2.11 13.48 1.12
C HIS A 78 2.66 12.09 0.82
N ILE A 79 1.83 11.25 0.22
CA ILE A 79 2.18 9.89 -0.19
C ILE A 79 2.13 9.82 -1.71
N LYS A 80 3.18 9.27 -2.29
CA LYS A 80 3.28 9.00 -3.72
C LYS A 80 3.74 7.56 -3.95
N VAL A 81 3.03 6.87 -4.84
CA VAL A 81 3.34 5.50 -5.25
C VAL A 81 3.55 5.48 -6.76
N ILE A 82 4.73 5.04 -7.17
CA ILE A 82 5.12 4.88 -8.57
C ILE A 82 5.30 3.39 -8.83
N LEU A 83 4.53 2.85 -9.78
CA LEU A 83 4.60 1.45 -10.19
C LEU A 83 5.07 1.37 -11.64
N ASN A 84 6.17 0.65 -11.87
CA ASN A 84 6.76 0.44 -13.20
C ASN A 84 6.89 1.74 -14.02
N GLY A 85 7.32 2.82 -13.36
CA GLY A 85 7.51 4.14 -13.97
C GLY A 85 6.26 5.00 -14.08
N THR A 86 5.09 4.51 -13.67
CA THR A 86 3.84 5.27 -13.66
C THR A 86 3.45 5.67 -12.26
N THR A 87 3.17 6.96 -12.02
CA THR A 87 2.56 7.41 -10.77
C THR A 87 1.12 6.92 -10.70
N ILE A 88 0.82 6.05 -9.75
CA ILE A 88 -0.52 5.46 -9.56
C ILE A 88 -1.25 6.05 -8.35
N LEU A 89 -0.52 6.68 -7.43
CA LEU A 89 -1.09 7.43 -6.31
C LEU A 89 -0.20 8.64 -6.05
N ASP A 90 -0.82 9.80 -5.86
CA ASP A 90 -0.19 11.06 -5.50
C ASP A 90 -1.24 11.84 -4.70
N GLY A 91 -1.09 11.89 -3.38
CA GLY A 91 -2.16 12.38 -2.50
C GLY A 91 -1.69 12.76 -1.11
N ASN A 92 -2.49 13.60 -0.45
CA ASN A 92 -2.26 14.01 0.93
C ASN A 92 -3.23 13.26 1.87
N ILE A 93 -2.70 12.54 2.86
CA ILE A 93 -3.52 11.71 3.77
C ILE A 93 -4.41 12.53 4.70
N ARG A 94 -4.02 13.74 5.10
CA ARG A 94 -4.86 14.62 5.93
C ARG A 94 -6.05 15.13 5.16
N GLU A 95 -5.84 15.56 3.93
CA GLU A 95 -6.94 16.01 3.07
C GLU A 95 -7.90 14.87 2.74
N ALA A 96 -7.36 13.66 2.50
CA ALA A 96 -8.17 12.48 2.23
C ALA A 96 -8.99 12.01 3.45
N SER A 97 -8.48 12.19 4.67
CA SER A 97 -9.12 11.71 5.90
C SER A 97 -9.81 12.81 6.73
N LYS A 98 -9.88 14.06 6.25
CA LYS A 98 -10.36 15.20 7.06
C LYS A 98 -11.78 15.07 7.59
N ASN A 99 -12.62 14.31 6.88
CA ASN A 99 -14.02 14.06 7.25
C ASN A 99 -14.26 12.58 7.56
N GLY A 100 -13.22 11.87 8.01
CA GLY A 100 -13.20 10.41 8.10
C GLY A 100 -12.58 9.77 6.87
N THR A 101 -12.21 8.49 6.99
CA THR A 101 -11.66 7.69 5.90
C THR A 101 -12.77 7.13 5.00
N VAL A 102 -12.43 6.78 3.76
CA VAL A 102 -13.42 6.30 2.79
C VAL A 102 -13.99 4.92 3.17
N ASP A 103 -13.26 4.12 3.94
CA ASP A 103 -13.74 2.85 4.49
C ASP A 103 -14.56 3.00 5.78
N GLN A 104 -14.71 4.23 6.29
CA GLN A 104 -15.48 4.57 7.49
C GLN A 104 -14.95 3.88 8.76
N ARG A 105 -13.65 3.57 8.81
CA ARG A 105 -12.98 2.99 9.98
C ARG A 105 -11.98 3.97 10.57
N ASP A 106 -11.61 3.74 11.82
CA ASP A 106 -10.54 4.51 12.44
C ASP A 106 -9.18 3.98 11.99
N HIS A 107 -8.36 4.88 11.47
CA HIS A 107 -6.97 4.63 11.07
C HIS A 107 -6.02 5.48 11.91
N PRO A 108 -5.82 5.16 13.20
CA PRO A 108 -4.99 5.95 14.10
C PRO A 108 -3.55 6.09 13.59
N GLY A 109 -3.04 5.10 12.87
CA GLY A 109 -1.69 5.10 12.32
C GLY A 109 -1.44 6.15 11.24
N LEU A 110 -2.49 6.75 10.66
CA LEU A 110 -2.32 7.92 9.78
C LEU A 110 -1.67 9.08 10.51
N LEU A 111 -1.82 9.21 11.83
CA LEU A 111 -1.22 10.27 12.65
C LEU A 111 0.25 9.99 13.02
N ASN A 112 0.77 8.80 12.75
CA ASN A 112 2.14 8.46 13.07
C ASN A 112 3.11 9.32 12.25
N LYS A 113 4.07 9.96 12.94
CA LYS A 113 5.16 10.71 12.30
C LYS A 113 6.35 9.81 11.96
N THR A 114 6.54 8.75 12.74
CA THR A 114 7.67 7.82 12.66
C THR A 114 7.21 6.40 12.91
N GLY A 115 8.00 5.42 12.50
CA GLY A 115 7.77 4.00 12.78
C GLY A 115 8.64 3.15 11.87
N HIS A 116 8.26 1.89 11.70
CA HIS A 116 9.00 0.93 10.89
C HIS A 116 8.46 0.88 9.46
N ILE A 117 9.30 0.36 8.57
CA ILE A 117 8.91 -0.12 7.26
C ILE A 117 8.83 -1.65 7.35
N GLY A 118 7.72 -2.23 6.91
CA GLY A 118 7.49 -3.67 7.01
C GLY A 118 6.70 -4.24 5.85
N PHE A 119 6.85 -5.54 5.61
CA PHE A 119 5.94 -6.29 4.73
C PHE A 119 4.91 -7.01 5.57
N LEU A 120 3.63 -6.73 5.31
CA LEU A 120 2.53 -7.05 6.23
C LEU A 120 1.93 -8.45 6.05
N GLY A 121 2.31 -9.17 4.98
CA GLY A 121 2.16 -10.63 4.82
C GLY A 121 0.77 -11.21 5.12
N HIS A 122 -0.02 -11.53 4.09
CA HIS A 122 -1.32 -12.21 4.27
C HIS A 122 -1.28 -13.70 3.88
N GLY A 123 -0.21 -14.42 4.27
CA GLY A 123 -0.07 -15.87 4.03
C GLY A 123 0.21 -16.28 2.58
N SER A 124 0.23 -15.34 1.64
CA SER A 124 0.59 -15.59 0.24
C SER A 124 2.10 -15.42 -0.01
N LYS A 125 2.62 -16.10 -1.04
CA LYS A 125 4.02 -15.99 -1.43
C LYS A 125 4.26 -14.72 -2.25
N VAL A 126 5.06 -13.81 -1.71
CA VAL A 126 5.54 -12.62 -2.43
C VAL A 126 7.06 -12.55 -2.34
N MET A 127 7.71 -12.17 -3.43
CA MET A 127 9.17 -12.06 -3.48
C MET A 127 9.60 -10.60 -3.60
N PHE A 128 10.59 -10.22 -2.79
CA PHE A 128 11.16 -8.88 -2.78
C PHE A 128 12.66 -8.96 -3.06
N ARG A 129 13.19 -7.94 -3.75
CA ARG A 129 14.63 -7.76 -4.00
C ARG A 129 14.91 -6.29 -4.23
N ASN A 130 16.17 -5.89 -4.12
CA ASN A 130 16.63 -4.52 -4.36
C ASN A 130 15.92 -3.47 -3.48
N ILE A 131 15.66 -3.82 -2.22
CA ILE A 131 15.04 -2.91 -1.25
C ILE A 131 16.07 -1.87 -0.85
N ARG A 132 15.73 -0.59 -1.01
CA ARG A 132 16.56 0.57 -0.67
C ARG A 132 15.69 1.61 0.01
N ILE A 133 16.26 2.32 0.96
CA ILE A 133 15.57 3.37 1.72
C ILE A 133 16.46 4.62 1.67
N ARG A 134 15.83 5.78 1.47
CA ARG A 134 16.47 7.09 1.57
C ARG A 134 15.62 7.94 2.49
N GLU A 135 16.24 8.51 3.52
CA GLU A 135 15.62 9.52 4.36
C GLU A 135 15.53 10.84 3.59
N LEU A 136 14.43 11.58 3.78
CA LEU A 136 14.11 12.82 3.06
C LEU A 136 14.40 14.05 3.92
#